data_AF-A0A7V5VDM4-F1
#
_entry.id   AF-A0A7V5VDM4-F1
#
_cell.length_a   1.000
_cell.length_b   1.000
_cell.length_c   1.000
_cell.angle_alpha   90.00
_cell.angle_beta   90.00
_cell.angle_gamma   90.00
#
_symmetry.space_group_name_H-M   'P 1'
#
loop_
_entity.id
_entity.type
_entity.pdbx_description
1 polymer ?
#
loop_
_entity_poly.entity_id
_entity_poly.type
_entity_poly.pdbx_seq_one_letter_code
_entity_poly.pdbx_strand_id
1 'polypeptide(L)' 'MDTPKSKPARPAKTNRIGVELNLYKGGKSTLCAGCGHNAISERIVQA' A
#
# COMPACT_ATOMS: atom_id res chain seq x y z
N MET A 1 2.75 -31.75 -20.88
CA MET A 1 3.78 -30.85 -20.31
C MET A 1 3.21 -29.45 -20.41
N ASP A 2 2.43 -29.06 -19.41
CA ASP A 2 1.67 -27.82 -19.41
C ASP A 2 2.45 -26.74 -18.69
N THR A 3 3.08 -25.86 -19.47
CA THR A 3 3.78 -24.67 -18.96
C THR A 3 2.75 -23.59 -18.60
N PRO A 4 2.69 -23.09 -17.35
CA PRO A 4 1.78 -22.01 -17.00
C PRO A 4 2.22 -20.70 -17.68
N LYS A 5 1.35 -20.15 -18.53
CA LYS A 5 1.54 -18.87 -19.21
C LYS A 5 1.44 -17.73 -18.18
N SER A 6 2.58 -17.11 -17.85
CA SER A 6 2.65 -15.99 -16.91
C SER A 6 1.83 -14.79 -17.41
N LYS A 7 0.98 -14.22 -16.55
CA LYS A 7 0.21 -13.01 -16.85
C LYS A 7 1.16 -11.80 -16.83
N PRO A 8 1.02 -10.83 -17.75
CA PRO A 8 1.84 -9.63 -17.73
C PRO A 8 1.67 -8.90 -16.40
N ALA A 9 2.79 -8.50 -15.79
CA ALA A 9 2.80 -7.78 -14.53
C ALA A 9 2.04 -6.45 -14.69
N ARG A 10 1.16 -6.14 -13.74
CA ARG A 10 0.50 -4.83 -13.70
C ARG A 10 1.55 -3.74 -13.44
N PRO A 11 1.40 -2.56 -14.06
CA PRO A 11 2.27 -1.43 -13.76
C PRO A 11 2.20 -1.11 -12.26
N ALA A 12 3.36 -0.76 -11.70
CA ALA A 12 3.49 -0.41 -10.30
C ALA A 12 2.62 0.83 -9.99
N LYS A 13 1.91 0.82 -8.86
CA LYS A 13 0.99 1.90 -8.50
C LYS A 13 1.80 2.99 -7.78
N THR A 14 2.55 3.73 -8.57
CA THR A 14 3.34 4.88 -8.12
C THR A 14 2.54 6.17 -8.23
N ASN A 15 2.83 7.13 -7.35
CA ASN A 15 2.31 8.48 -7.47
C ASN A 15 3.09 9.31 -8.51
N ARG A 16 2.77 10.62 -8.62
CA ARG A 16 3.39 11.55 -9.58
C ARG A 16 4.92 11.66 -9.47
N ILE A 17 5.49 11.35 -8.30
CA ILE A 17 6.95 11.40 -8.06
C ILE A 17 7.61 10.01 -8.16
N GLY A 18 6.87 8.98 -8.58
CA GLY A 18 7.42 7.63 -8.78
C GLY A 18 7.57 6.80 -7.50
N VAL A 19 6.95 7.22 -6.39
CA VAL A 19 7.07 6.53 -5.10
C VAL A 19 5.91 5.55 -4.90
N GLU A 20 6.24 4.35 -4.43
CA GLU A 20 5.29 3.30 -4.08
C GLU A 20 4.52 3.61 -2.79
N LEU A 21 3.26 3.20 -2.72
CA LEU A 21 2.39 3.41 -1.55
C LEU A 21 2.99 2.83 -0.25
N ASN A 22 3.77 1.75 -0.36
CA ASN A 22 4.40 1.10 0.79
C ASN A 22 5.43 1.99 1.50
N LEU A 23 6.04 2.96 0.80
CA LEU A 23 6.98 3.91 1.42
C LEU A 23 6.26 4.91 2.34
N TYR A 24 4.96 5.11 2.17
CA TYR A 24 4.15 5.97 3.03
C TYR A 24 3.63 5.23 4.27
N LYS A 25 3.76 3.90 4.34
CA LYS A 25 3.40 3.15 5.55
C LYS A 25 4.43 3.47 6.65
N GLY A 26 3.97 4.18 7.68
CA GLY A 26 4.76 4.44 8.87
C GLY A 26 5.09 3.16 9.66
N GLY A 27 5.79 3.34 10.78
CA GLY A 27 6.08 2.26 11.72
C GLY A 27 4.84 1.71 12.42
N LYS A 28 5.05 0.75 13.33
CA LYS A 28 3.97 0.19 14.14
C LYS A 28 3.30 1.29 14.98
N SER A 29 1.97 1.35 14.91
CA SER A 29 1.18 2.27 15.73
C SER A 29 1.17 1.81 17.19
N THR A 30 1.20 2.75 18.13
CA THR A 30 0.98 2.52 19.56
C THR A 30 -0.50 2.72 19.95
N LEU A 31 -1.36 3.06 18.98
CA LEU A 31 -2.78 3.27 19.19
C LEU A 31 -3.52 1.94 19.36
N CYS A 32 -4.62 1.97 20.12
CA CYS A 32 -5.45 0.80 20.35
C CYS A 32 -5.94 0.18 19.03
N ALA A 33 -5.79 -1.15 18.91
CA ALA A 33 -6.35 -1.89 17.79
C ALA A 33 -7.88 -1.71 17.75
N GLY A 34 -8.42 -1.36 16.58
CA GLY A 34 -9.85 -1.15 16.40
C GLY A 34 -10.37 0.24 16.83
N CYS A 35 -9.54 1.13 17.37
CA CYS A 35 -9.92 2.53 17.55
C CYS A 35 -9.67 3.33 16.27
N GLY A 36 -10.60 4.20 15.90
CA GLY A 36 -10.58 4.97 14.65
C GLY A 36 -9.43 5.98 14.50
N HIS A 37 -8.51 6.08 15.47
CA HIS A 37 -7.38 7.01 15.42
C HIS A 37 -6.44 6.74 14.24
N ASN A 38 -6.30 5.48 13.80
CA ASN A 38 -5.50 5.16 12.61
C ASN A 38 -6.18 5.58 11.29
N ALA A 39 -7.49 5.87 11.29
CA ALA A 39 -8.24 6.15 10.06
C ALA A 39 -7.75 7.41 9.34
N ILE A 40 -7.29 8.42 10.09
CA ILE A 40 -6.75 9.66 9.49
C ILE A 40 -5.45 9.37 8.75
N SER A 41 -4.50 8.68 9.39
CA SER A 41 -3.22 8.30 8.78
C SER A 41 -3.43 7.40 7.56
N GLU A 42 -4.32 6.42 7.66
CA GLU A 42 -4.66 5.53 6.55
C GLU A 42 -5.27 6.29 5.36
N ARG A 43 -6.09 7.32 5.62
CA ARG A 43 -6.70 8.12 4.56
C ARG A 43 -5.68 9.01 3.85
N ILE A 44 -4.69 9.53 4.57
CA ILE A 44 -3.59 10.32 3.99
C ILE A 44 -2.71 9.44 3.11
N VAL A 45 -2.37 8.22 3.56
CA VAL A 45 -1.53 7.27 2.79
C VAL A 45 -2.20 6.82 1.48
N GLN A 46 -3.53 6.85 1.41
CA GLN A 46 -4.29 6.41 0.24
C GLN A 46 -4.62 7.54 -0.76
N ALA A 47 -4.31 8.79 -0.45
CA ALA A 47 -4.55 9.94 -1.33
C ALA A 47 -3.60 9.93 -2.53
#